data_AF-A0A2P5M265-F1
#
_entry.id   AF-A0A2P5M265-F1
#
_cell.length_a   1.000
_cell.length_b   1.000
_cell.length_c   1.000
_cell.angle_alpha   90.00
_cell.angle_beta   90.00
_cell.angle_gamma   90.00
#
_symmetry.space_group_name_H-M   'P 1'
#
loop_
_entity.id
_entity.type
_entity.pdbx_description
1 polymer ?
#
loop_
_entity_poly.entity_id
_entity_poly.type
_entity_poly.pdbx_seq_one_letter_code
_entity_poly.pdbx_strand_id
1 'polypeptide(L)'
;MFYRAEFRALNGKRLSLWAISLSIAVLVLISLDMVADYQEGVSWRHWFFEGALLLLALTVLIYFGRYYFSLTKATIGQTEQDAASARQQARQWRETNQEVVAVLARQIQQQFVIWQLTQAEVEVGMLLLKGLSLAEIAGLRSVSERTIRDQARSIYHKSGVTGRAELSAFFLEGLLPGE
;
A
#
# COMPACT_ATOMS: atom_id res chain seq x y z
N MET A 1 -9.87 20.48 -5.59
CA MET A 1 -10.94 20.32 -4.57
C MET A 1 -10.58 19.26 -3.51
N PHE A 2 -9.92 18.15 -3.87
CA PHE A 2 -9.47 17.08 -2.94
C PHE A 2 -8.55 17.54 -1.79
N TYR A 3 -7.57 18.41 -2.06
CA TYR A 3 -6.58 18.85 -1.05
C TYR A 3 -7.17 19.56 0.18
N ARG A 4 -8.35 20.19 0.05
CA ARG A 4 -9.01 20.92 1.14
C ARG A 4 -9.72 19.99 2.14
N ALA A 5 -10.20 18.83 1.70
CA ALA A 5 -10.94 17.90 2.55
C ALA A 5 -10.00 17.14 3.49
N GLU A 6 -8.86 16.69 2.95
CA GLU A 6 -7.83 15.97 3.70
C GLU A 6 -7.15 16.84 4.76
N PHE A 7 -6.82 18.10 4.41
CA PHE A 7 -6.27 19.07 5.35
C PHE A 7 -7.24 19.40 6.50
N ARG A 8 -8.54 19.51 6.20
CA ARG A 8 -9.58 19.75 7.21
C ARG A 8 -9.75 18.55 8.16
N ALA A 9 -9.65 17.33 7.64
CA ALA A 9 -9.74 16.10 8.45
C ALA A 9 -8.52 15.93 9.36
N LEU A 10 -7.31 16.21 8.88
CA LEU A 10 -6.08 16.15 9.66
C LEU A 10 -6.08 17.19 10.79
N ASN A 11 -6.46 18.43 10.48
CA ASN A 11 -6.61 19.47 11.50
C ASN A 11 -7.73 19.15 12.50
N GLY A 12 -8.85 18.58 12.04
CA GLY A 12 -9.94 18.13 12.89
C GLY A 12 -9.51 17.06 13.89
N LYS A 13 -8.73 16.06 13.46
CA LYS A 13 -8.20 15.00 14.33
C LYS A 13 -7.25 15.57 15.39
N ARG A 14 -6.29 16.40 14.98
CA ARG A 14 -5.33 17.04 15.91
C ARG A 14 -6.06 17.89 16.94
N LEU A 15 -7.02 18.72 16.51
CA LEU A 15 -7.82 19.55 17.39
C LEU A 15 -8.60 18.72 18.43
N SER A 16 -9.22 17.62 18.00
CA SER A 16 -9.95 16.74 18.93
C SER A 16 -9.02 15.99 19.91
N LEU A 17 -7.80 15.64 19.51
CA LEU A 17 -6.81 15.03 20.42
C LEU A 17 -6.40 16.02 21.51
N TRP A 18 -6.09 17.27 21.14
CA TRP A 18 -5.80 18.33 22.11
C TRP A 18 -6.98 18.58 23.05
N ALA A 19 -8.21 18.61 22.53
CA ALA A 19 -9.42 18.80 23.33
C ALA A 19 -9.66 17.63 24.30
N ILE A 20 -9.45 16.38 23.88
CA ILE A 20 -9.56 15.19 24.73
C ILE A 20 -8.49 15.23 25.83
N SER A 21 -7.23 15.49 25.49
CA SER A 21 -6.13 15.59 26.47
C SER A 21 -6.39 16.69 27.50
N LEU A 22 -6.86 17.86 27.06
CA LEU A 22 -7.23 18.96 27.95
C LEU A 22 -8.40 18.57 28.86
N SER A 23 -9.43 17.92 28.32
CA SER A 23 -10.60 17.48 29.10
C SER A 23 -10.21 16.45 30.17
N ILE A 24 -9.31 15.51 29.85
CA ILE A 24 -8.77 14.55 30.81
C ILE A 24 -7.96 15.26 31.91
N ALA A 25 -7.10 16.22 31.53
CA ALA A 25 -6.33 16.98 32.51
C ALA A 25 -7.23 17.77 33.47
N VAL A 26 -8.28 18.41 32.95
CA VAL A 26 -9.27 19.12 33.77
C VAL A 26 -10.03 18.17 34.70
N LEU A 27 -10.45 17.00 34.22
CA LEU A 27 -11.10 15.97 35.06
C LEU A 27 -10.19 15.52 36.21
N VAL A 28 -8.90 15.29 35.94
CA VAL A 28 -7.93 14.90 36.97
C VAL A 28 -7.76 16.00 38.01
N LEU A 29 -7.62 17.27 37.59
CA LEU A 29 -7.45 18.39 38.51
C LEU A 29 -8.66 18.56 39.43
N ILE A 30 -9.89 18.53 38.88
CA ILE A 30 -11.11 18.65 39.69
C ILE A 30 -11.26 17.44 40.63
N SER A 31 -10.87 16.25 40.19
CA SER A 31 -10.95 15.06 41.04
C SER A 31 -9.96 15.09 42.20
N LEU A 32 -8.76 15.66 41.99
CA LEU A 32 -7.75 15.84 43.04
C LEU A 32 -8.19 16.89 44.06
N ASP A 33 -8.76 18.00 43.58
CA ASP A 33 -9.35 19.06 44.41
C ASP A 33 -10.43 18.50 45.33
N MET A 34 -11.37 17.73 44.77
CA MET A 34 -12.48 17.12 45.51
C MET A 34 -12.03 16.13 46.59
N VAL A 35 -10.90 15.43 46.39
CA VAL A 35 -10.32 14.49 47.38
C VAL A 35 -9.60 15.24 48.52
N ALA A 36 -8.92 16.34 48.21
CA ALA A 36 -8.28 17.19 49.20
C ALA A 36 -9.35 17.84 50.10
N ASP A 37 -10.38 18.40 49.49
CA ASP A 37 -11.46 19.12 50.15
C ASP A 37 -12.39 18.21 50.98
N TYR A 38 -12.53 16.93 50.60
CA TYR A 38 -13.28 15.96 51.40
C TYR A 38 -12.76 15.82 52.84
N GLN A 39 -11.47 16.08 53.07
CA GLN A 39 -10.88 15.99 54.42
C GLN A 39 -11.08 17.26 55.26
N GLU A 40 -11.41 18.40 54.63
CA GLU A 40 -11.42 19.73 55.26
C GLU A 40 -12.82 20.23 55.64
N GLY A 41 -13.90 19.50 55.34
CA GLY A 41 -15.25 19.83 55.80
C GLY A 41 -15.86 21.08 55.13
N VAL A 42 -15.59 21.26 53.83
CA VAL A 42 -15.89 22.47 53.06
C VAL A 42 -17.40 22.67 52.80
N SER A 43 -17.79 23.91 52.53
CA SER A 43 -19.18 24.34 52.29
C SER A 43 -19.87 23.59 51.14
N TRP A 44 -21.16 23.29 51.30
CA TRP A 44 -22.02 22.63 50.29
C TRP A 44 -22.04 23.29 48.88
N ARG A 45 -21.69 24.57 48.76
CA ARG A 45 -21.56 25.27 47.47
C ARG A 45 -20.39 24.75 46.63
N HIS A 46 -19.26 24.39 47.25
CA HIS A 46 -18.09 23.85 46.56
C HIS A 46 -18.41 22.52 45.89
N TRP A 47 -18.99 21.59 46.65
CA TRP A 47 -19.53 20.31 46.15
C TRP A 47 -20.47 20.45 44.95
N PHE A 48 -21.35 21.47 44.94
CA PHE A 48 -22.25 21.71 43.82
C PHE A 48 -21.51 22.22 42.57
N PHE A 49 -20.59 23.18 42.73
CA PHE A 49 -19.84 23.74 41.61
C PHE A 49 -18.85 22.75 41.01
N GLU A 50 -18.11 22.01 41.82
CA GLU A 50 -17.20 20.95 41.37
C GLU A 50 -17.94 19.83 40.64
N GLY A 51 -19.08 19.39 41.18
CA GLY A 51 -19.94 18.40 40.53
C GLY A 51 -20.48 18.88 39.17
N ALA A 52 -20.92 20.14 39.08
CA ALA A 52 -21.36 20.72 37.81
C ALA A 52 -20.20 20.83 36.80
N LEU A 53 -18.99 21.19 37.25
CA LEU A 53 -17.80 21.30 36.41
C LEU A 53 -17.34 19.92 35.89
N LEU A 54 -17.39 18.88 36.74
CA LEU A 54 -17.14 17.48 36.36
C LEU A 54 -18.09 17.01 35.26
N LEU A 55 -19.40 17.25 35.41
CA LEU A 55 -20.40 16.86 34.41
C LEU A 55 -20.18 17.57 33.07
N LEU A 56 -19.80 18.84 33.10
CA LEU A 56 -19.48 19.61 31.89
C LEU A 56 -18.23 19.03 31.21
N ALA A 57 -17.16 18.77 31.96
CA ALA A 57 -15.94 18.17 31.43
C ALA A 57 -16.18 16.78 30.82
N LEU A 58 -17.02 15.96 31.46
CA LEU A 58 -17.43 14.65 30.94
C LEU A 58 -18.20 14.78 29.62
N THR A 59 -19.11 15.75 29.54
CA THR A 59 -19.91 16.01 28.32
C THR A 59 -19.01 16.41 27.15
N VAL A 60 -18.02 17.29 27.40
CA VAL A 60 -17.03 17.71 26.40
C VAL A 60 -16.16 16.51 25.96
N LEU A 61 -15.69 15.70 26.90
CA LEU A 61 -14.90 14.49 26.61
C LEU A 61 -15.68 13.50 25.73
N ILE A 62 -16.95 13.24 26.05
CA ILE A 62 -17.81 12.34 25.27
C ILE A 62 -18.07 12.90 23.87
N TYR A 63 -18.34 14.20 23.76
CA TYR A 63 -18.58 14.87 22.47
C TYR A 63 -17.36 14.76 21.54
N PHE A 64 -16.18 15.15 22.03
CA PHE A 64 -14.94 15.09 21.23
C PHE A 64 -14.49 13.65 20.95
N GLY A 65 -14.72 12.72 21.88
CA GLY A 65 -14.46 11.30 21.65
C GLY A 65 -15.31 10.72 20.52
N ARG A 66 -16.61 11.04 20.50
CA ARG A 66 -17.51 10.64 19.40
C ARG A 66 -17.11 11.27 18.07
N TYR A 67 -16.73 12.56 18.08
CA TYR A 67 -16.27 13.27 16.90
C TYR A 67 -14.98 12.66 16.32
N TYR A 68 -13.98 12.38 17.16
CA TYR A 68 -12.73 11.73 16.76
C TYR A 68 -12.97 10.33 16.14
N PHE A 69 -13.87 9.55 16.75
CA PHE A 69 -14.19 8.21 16.28
C PHE A 69 -14.93 8.21 14.94
N SER A 70 -15.83 9.18 14.72
CA SER A 70 -16.51 9.38 13.43
C SER A 70 -15.52 9.71 12.31
N LEU A 71 -14.54 10.59 12.57
CA LEU A 71 -13.47 10.92 11.63
C LEU A 71 -12.54 9.73 11.31
N THR A 72 -12.41 8.77 12.22
CA THR A 72 -11.53 7.62 12.05
C THR A 72 -12.21 6.47 11.33
N LYS A 73 -13.48 6.20 11.64
CA LYS A 73 -14.28 5.15 10.98
C LYS A 73 -14.41 5.36 9.47
N ALA A 74 -14.51 6.62 9.02
CA ALA A 74 -14.61 6.95 7.60
C ALA A 74 -13.38 6.50 6.79
N THR A 75 -12.20 6.44 7.42
CA THR A 75 -10.95 6.07 6.73
C THR A 75 -10.75 4.55 6.67
N ILE A 76 -11.16 3.82 7.71
CA ILE A 76 -10.89 2.37 7.82
C ILE A 76 -11.72 1.57 6.80
N GLY A 77 -13.01 1.91 6.64
CA GLY A 77 -13.90 1.20 5.71
C GLY A 77 -13.53 1.38 4.23
N GLN A 78 -12.95 2.52 3.87
CA GLN A 78 -12.52 2.80 2.49
C GLN A 78 -11.33 1.92 2.10
N THR A 79 -10.34 1.76 2.98
CA THR A 79 -9.14 0.95 2.70
C THR A 79 -9.48 -0.51 2.38
N GLU A 80 -10.44 -1.11 3.10
CA GLU A 80 -10.84 -2.50 2.86
C GLU A 80 -11.62 -2.65 1.55
N GLN A 81 -12.50 -1.70 1.24
CA GLN A 81 -13.28 -1.69 0.00
C GLN A 81 -12.41 -1.40 -1.23
N ASP A 82 -11.45 -0.50 -1.12
CA ASP A 82 -10.48 -0.20 -2.18
C ASP A 82 -9.57 -1.40 -2.44
N ALA A 83 -9.10 -2.06 -1.38
CA ALA A 83 -8.33 -3.30 -1.52
C ALA A 83 -9.14 -4.44 -2.15
N ALA A 84 -10.42 -4.58 -1.78
CA ALA A 84 -11.32 -5.59 -2.35
C ALA A 84 -11.60 -5.32 -3.84
N SER A 85 -11.91 -4.08 -4.20
CA SER A 85 -12.18 -3.68 -5.57
C SER A 85 -10.94 -3.78 -6.46
N ALA A 86 -9.76 -3.39 -5.96
CA ALA A 86 -8.49 -3.56 -6.68
C ALA A 86 -8.17 -5.04 -6.93
N ARG A 87 -8.41 -5.91 -5.94
CA ARG A 87 -8.23 -7.37 -6.09
C ARG A 87 -9.21 -7.96 -7.11
N GLN A 88 -10.46 -7.49 -7.12
CA GLN A 88 -11.45 -7.96 -8.08
C GLN A 88 -11.10 -7.54 -9.50
N GLN A 89 -10.71 -6.28 -9.70
CA GLN A 89 -10.24 -5.80 -11.01
C GLN A 89 -9.02 -6.58 -11.49
N ALA A 90 -8.05 -6.86 -10.62
CA ALA A 90 -6.89 -7.68 -10.95
C ALA A 90 -7.28 -9.12 -11.34
N ARG A 91 -8.29 -9.72 -10.68
CA ARG A 91 -8.80 -11.05 -11.04
C ARG A 91 -9.49 -11.04 -12.39
N GLN A 92 -10.41 -10.10 -12.60
CA GLN A 92 -11.13 -9.97 -13.87
C GLN A 92 -10.17 -9.70 -15.04
N TRP A 93 -9.16 -8.85 -14.84
CA TRP A 93 -8.12 -8.63 -15.84
C TRP A 93 -7.35 -9.91 -16.15
N ARG A 94 -6.98 -10.69 -15.13
CA ARG A 94 -6.31 -11.99 -15.34
C ARG A 94 -7.20 -12.97 -16.08
N GLU A 95 -8.47 -13.11 -15.70
CA GLU A 95 -9.41 -14.02 -16.36
C GLU A 95 -9.63 -13.64 -17.82
N THR A 96 -9.81 -12.36 -18.10
CA THR A 96 -10.04 -11.86 -19.47
C THR A 96 -8.80 -12.01 -20.35
N ASN A 97 -7.59 -11.86 -19.79
CA ASN A 97 -6.33 -11.92 -20.55
C ASN A 97 -5.58 -13.25 -20.42
N GLN A 98 -6.14 -14.24 -19.71
CA GLN A 98 -5.49 -15.52 -19.44
C GLN A 98 -5.11 -16.24 -20.73
N GLU A 99 -6.03 -16.23 -21.70
CA GLU A 99 -5.81 -16.87 -23.00
C GLU A 99 -4.70 -16.16 -23.79
N VAL A 100 -4.73 -14.82 -23.88
CA VAL A 100 -3.73 -14.02 -24.58
C VAL A 100 -2.33 -14.24 -23.99
N VAL A 101 -2.21 -14.21 -22.66
CA VAL A 101 -0.94 -14.45 -21.97
C VAL A 101 -0.45 -15.89 -22.19
N ALA A 102 -1.35 -16.88 -22.17
CA ALA A 102 -0.99 -18.27 -22.42
C ALA A 102 -0.51 -18.52 -23.86
N VAL A 103 -1.14 -17.88 -24.85
CA VAL A 103 -0.74 -17.94 -26.25
C VAL A 103 0.65 -17.33 -26.44
N LEU A 104 0.88 -16.12 -25.92
CA LEU A 104 2.18 -15.45 -25.97
C LEU A 104 3.28 -16.30 -25.31
N ALA A 105 3.01 -16.84 -24.12
CA ALA A 105 3.96 -17.69 -23.42
C ALA A 105 4.34 -18.92 -24.25
N ARG A 106 3.38 -19.52 -24.96
CA ARG A 106 3.62 -20.67 -25.84
C ARG A 106 4.45 -20.28 -27.06
N GLN A 107 4.17 -19.13 -27.69
CA GLN A 107 4.95 -18.62 -28.81
C GLN A 107 6.40 -18.33 -28.42
N ILE A 108 6.64 -17.73 -27.25
CA ILE A 108 7.99 -17.50 -26.72
C ILE A 108 8.75 -18.82 -26.59
N GLN A 109 8.12 -19.84 -25.98
CA GLN A 109 8.75 -21.15 -25.82
C GLN A 109 9.06 -21.82 -27.16
N GLN A 110 8.15 -21.77 -28.12
CA GLN A 110 8.37 -22.30 -29.47
C GLN A 110 9.55 -21.59 -30.15
N GLN A 111 9.62 -20.26 -30.04
CA GLN A 111 10.71 -19.50 -30.64
C GLN A 111 12.06 -19.82 -29.99
N PHE A 112 12.10 -20.02 -28.68
CA PHE A 112 13.33 -20.43 -27.99
C PHE A 112 13.82 -21.81 -28.44
N VAL A 113 12.91 -22.74 -28.77
CA VAL A 113 13.25 -24.03 -29.38
C VAL A 113 13.82 -23.83 -30.79
N ILE A 114 13.23 -22.96 -31.60
CA ILE A 114 13.71 -22.64 -32.96
C ILE A 114 15.13 -22.06 -32.91
N TRP A 115 15.41 -21.17 -31.95
CA TRP A 115 16.75 -20.63 -31.72
C TRP A 115 17.73 -21.59 -31.03
N GLN A 116 17.29 -22.82 -30.73
CA GLN A 116 18.11 -23.86 -30.10
C GLN A 116 18.77 -23.37 -28.80
N LEU A 117 17.97 -22.68 -27.97
CA LEU A 117 18.39 -22.26 -26.64
C LEU A 117 18.50 -23.48 -25.71
N THR A 118 19.57 -23.51 -24.92
CA THR A 118 19.72 -24.44 -23.80
C THR A 118 18.73 -24.10 -22.68
N GLN A 119 18.50 -25.04 -21.76
CA GLN A 119 17.60 -24.79 -20.63
C GLN A 119 18.00 -23.57 -19.79
N ALA A 120 19.30 -23.36 -19.56
CA ALA A 120 19.79 -22.18 -18.84
C ALA A 120 19.52 -20.89 -19.63
N GLU A 121 19.69 -20.90 -20.95
CA GLU A 121 19.39 -19.75 -21.82
C GLU A 121 17.89 -19.47 -21.91
N VAL A 122 17.03 -20.48 -21.94
CA VAL A 122 15.56 -20.31 -21.91
C VAL A 122 15.13 -19.56 -20.66
N GLU A 123 15.64 -19.97 -19.50
CA GLU A 123 15.32 -19.34 -18.23
C GLU A 123 15.87 -17.91 -18.16
N VAL A 124 17.09 -17.64 -18.64
CA VAL A 124 17.63 -16.27 -18.73
C VAL A 124 16.84 -15.42 -19.72
N GLY A 125 16.53 -15.94 -20.90
CA GLY A 125 15.74 -15.25 -21.92
C GLY A 125 14.37 -14.86 -21.41
N MET A 126 13.70 -15.74 -20.66
CA MET A 126 12.42 -15.45 -20.02
C MET A 126 12.54 -14.30 -18.99
N LEU A 127 13.61 -14.26 -18.20
CA LEU A 127 13.81 -13.19 -17.23
C LEU A 127 14.20 -11.86 -17.90
N LEU A 128 14.92 -11.91 -19.02
CA LEU A 128 15.21 -10.73 -19.84
C LEU A 128 13.93 -10.12 -20.43
N LEU A 129 13.02 -10.95 -20.94
CA LEU A 129 11.70 -10.51 -21.45
C LEU A 129 10.80 -9.93 -20.35
N LYS A 130 10.96 -10.40 -19.10
CA LYS A 130 10.31 -9.81 -17.92
C LYS A 130 10.93 -8.46 -17.51
N GLY A 131 11.97 -8.00 -18.18
CA GLY A 131 12.60 -6.71 -17.95
C GLY A 131 13.68 -6.68 -16.87
N LEU A 132 14.03 -7.83 -16.28
CA LEU A 132 15.04 -7.88 -15.23
C LEU A 132 16.42 -7.49 -15.79
N SER A 133 17.21 -6.85 -14.93
CA SER A 133 18.62 -6.55 -15.18
C SER A 133 19.49 -7.79 -15.01
N LEU A 134 20.69 -7.78 -15.59
CA LEU A 134 21.62 -8.91 -15.48
C LEU A 134 22.00 -9.19 -14.01
N ALA A 135 22.11 -8.15 -13.18
CA ALA A 135 22.39 -8.28 -11.76
C ALA A 135 21.24 -8.95 -10.98
N GLU A 136 19.99 -8.57 -11.27
CA GLU A 136 18.81 -9.22 -10.65
C GLU A 136 18.70 -10.68 -11.07
N ILE A 137 18.94 -11.00 -12.35
CA ILE A 137 18.94 -12.37 -12.86
C ILE A 137 20.06 -13.19 -12.19
N ALA A 138 21.26 -12.61 -12.05
CA ALA A 138 22.38 -13.24 -11.38
C ALA A 138 22.05 -13.58 -9.93
N GLY A 139 21.41 -12.65 -9.21
CA GLY A 139 20.91 -12.87 -7.85
C GLY A 139 19.86 -13.99 -7.78
N LEU A 140 18.83 -13.95 -8.63
CA LEU A 140 17.77 -14.97 -8.66
C LEU A 140 18.30 -16.37 -9.00
N ARG A 141 19.31 -16.45 -9.86
CA ARG A 141 19.90 -17.71 -10.29
C ARG A 141 21.09 -18.16 -9.44
N SER A 142 21.53 -17.35 -8.48
CA SER A 142 22.73 -17.61 -7.66
C SER A 142 23.98 -17.92 -8.49
N VAL A 143 24.20 -17.16 -9.56
CA VAL A 143 25.40 -17.25 -10.42
C VAL A 143 26.01 -15.87 -10.63
N SER A 144 27.22 -15.80 -11.18
CA SER A 144 27.88 -14.52 -11.41
C SER A 144 27.18 -13.69 -12.51
N GLU A 145 27.19 -12.36 -12.38
CA GLU A 145 26.69 -11.47 -13.45
C GLU A 145 27.44 -11.67 -14.77
N ARG A 146 28.73 -12.04 -14.72
CA ARG A 146 29.50 -12.42 -15.91
C ARG A 146 28.86 -13.60 -16.64
N THR A 147 28.48 -14.65 -15.91
CA THR A 147 27.81 -15.83 -16.47
C THR A 147 26.49 -15.45 -17.15
N ILE A 148 25.67 -14.61 -16.50
CA ILE A 148 24.41 -14.13 -17.09
C ILE A 148 24.66 -13.27 -18.34
N ARG A 149 25.70 -12.44 -18.34
CA ARG A 149 26.09 -11.63 -19.50
C ARG A 149 26.51 -12.51 -20.68
N ASP A 150 27.27 -13.55 -20.44
CA ASP A 150 27.71 -14.49 -21.47
C ASP A 150 26.52 -15.30 -22.03
N GLN A 151 25.59 -15.74 -21.16
CA GLN A 151 24.34 -16.38 -21.58
C GLN A 151 23.46 -15.42 -22.39
N ALA A 152 23.30 -14.16 -21.97
CA ALA A 152 22.54 -13.16 -22.71
C ALA A 152 23.14 -12.90 -24.10
N ARG A 153 24.46 -12.81 -24.22
CA ARG A 153 25.15 -12.67 -25.52
C ARG A 153 24.91 -13.88 -26.42
N SER A 154 24.95 -15.09 -25.87
CA SER A 154 24.64 -16.31 -26.62
C SER A 154 23.20 -16.28 -27.14
N ILE A 155 22.23 -15.87 -26.32
CA ILE A 155 20.83 -15.69 -26.72
C ILE A 155 20.72 -14.70 -27.88
N TYR A 156 21.34 -13.52 -27.77
CA TYR A 156 21.30 -12.50 -28.83
C TYR A 156 21.90 -13.02 -30.15
N HIS A 157 23.05 -13.69 -30.07
CA HIS A 157 23.67 -14.31 -31.24
C HIS A 157 22.78 -15.38 -31.89
N LYS A 158 22.16 -16.27 -31.10
CA LYS A 158 21.29 -17.34 -31.61
C LYS A 158 19.96 -16.84 -32.18
N SER A 159 19.45 -15.74 -31.63
CA SER A 159 18.20 -15.12 -32.07
C SER A 159 18.37 -14.14 -33.24
N GLY A 160 19.62 -13.73 -33.54
CA GLY A 160 19.91 -12.76 -34.59
C GLY A 160 19.63 -11.31 -34.19
N VAL A 161 19.30 -11.04 -32.92
CA VAL A 161 19.02 -9.70 -32.40
C VAL A 161 20.26 -9.09 -31.75
N THR A 162 20.32 -7.77 -31.68
CA THR A 162 21.48 -7.03 -31.16
C THR A 162 21.46 -6.82 -29.64
N GLY A 163 20.30 -7.00 -29.00
CA GLY A 163 20.19 -6.85 -27.54
C GLY A 163 18.77 -7.00 -26.98
N ARG A 164 18.62 -6.67 -25.70
CA ARG A 164 17.37 -6.86 -24.93
C ARG A 164 16.16 -6.15 -25.54
N ALA A 165 16.36 -4.92 -26.02
CA ALA A 165 15.28 -4.13 -26.61
C ALA A 165 14.72 -4.79 -27.87
N GLU A 166 15.60 -5.23 -28.76
CA GLU A 166 15.22 -5.91 -30.01
C GLU A 166 14.66 -7.32 -29.76
N LEU A 167 15.23 -8.06 -28.81
CA LEU A 167 14.65 -9.33 -28.34
C LEU A 167 13.21 -9.15 -27.86
N SER A 168 12.93 -8.06 -27.13
CA SER A 168 11.58 -7.77 -26.64
C SER A 168 10.67 -7.31 -27.78
N ALA A 169 11.18 -6.46 -28.68
CA ALA A 169 10.45 -5.97 -29.85
C ALA A 169 10.01 -7.12 -30.77
N PHE A 170 10.87 -8.11 -31.00
CA PHE A 170 10.56 -9.31 -31.79
C PHE A 170 9.27 -10.01 -31.33
N PHE A 171 9.07 -10.15 -30.01
CA PHE A 171 7.84 -10.76 -29.48
C PHE A 171 6.65 -9.81 -29.43
N LEU A 172 6.90 -8.51 -29.27
CA LEU A 172 5.83 -7.49 -29.26
C LEU A 172 5.25 -7.25 -30.66
N GLU A 173 6.04 -7.34 -31.71
CA GLU A 173 5.58 -7.20 -33.10
C GLU A 173 4.47 -8.20 -33.44
N GLY A 174 4.58 -9.44 -32.93
CA GLY A 174 3.53 -10.46 -33.08
C GLY A 174 2.23 -10.18 -32.30
N LEU A 175 2.20 -9.18 -31.42
CA LEU A 175 1.00 -8.76 -30.67
C LEU A 175 0.36 -7.49 -31.22
N LEU A 176 1.07 -6.73 -32.04
CA LEU A 176 0.53 -5.54 -32.67
C LEU A 176 -0.37 -5.95 -33.84
N PRO A 177 -1.51 -5.26 -34.06
CA PRO A 177 -2.29 -5.48 -35.26
C PRO A 177 -1.39 -5.24 -36.48
N GLY A 178 -1.28 -6.25 -37.34
CA GLY A 178 -0.53 -6.11 -38.59
C GLY A 178 -1.12 -4.99 -39.45
N GLU A 179 -0.27 -4.30 -40.19
CA GLU A 179 -0.73 -3.41 -41.27
C GLU A 179 -1.39 -4.19 -42.41
#